data_AF-A0A535LWM4-F1
#
_entry.id   AF-A0A535LWM4-F1
#
_cell.length_a   1.000
_cell.length_b   1.000
_cell.length_c   1.000
_cell.angle_alpha   90.00
_cell.angle_beta   90.00
_cell.angle_gamma   90.00
#
_symmetry.space_group_name_H-M   'P 1'
#
loop_
_entity.id
_entity.type
_entity.pdbx_description
1 polymer ?
#
loop_
_entity_poly.entity_id
_entity_poly.type
_entity_poly.pdbx_seq_one_letter_code
_entity_poly.pdbx_strand_id
1 'polypeptide(L)'
;MTIGLIGSVAQLILNLPTEKGTSLLRDAALIWGTNILVFALWYWEIDCGGPQKRHLSGHKAIDFMFPQQADGNTTGWVAHFVDYLFLAFTGATAFSPADTYPLTRRAKMLMMIEALLSMMVILLLAARAVNIYGQ
;
A
#
# COMPACT_ATOMS: atom_id res chain seq x y z
N MET A 1 1.30 -18.30 -8.34
CA MET A 1 0.92 -16.94 -8.77
C MET A 1 1.87 -15.87 -8.23
N THR A 2 2.40 -15.99 -7.01
CA THR A 2 3.30 -15.00 -6.38
C THR A 2 4.77 -15.04 -6.85
N ILE A 3 5.27 -16.22 -7.26
CA ILE A 3 6.68 -16.36 -7.71
C ILE A 3 6.92 -15.70 -9.08
N GLY A 4 5.90 -15.69 -9.95
CA GLY A 4 5.99 -15.04 -11.25
C GLY A 4 6.15 -13.53 -11.16
N LEU A 5 5.48 -12.90 -10.20
CA LEU A 5 5.58 -11.46 -9.94
C LEU A 5 6.97 -11.06 -9.43
N ILE A 6 7.53 -11.84 -8.50
CA ILE A 6 8.89 -11.62 -8.00
C ILE A 6 9.91 -11.81 -9.14
N GLY A 7 9.71 -12.80 -10.00
CA GLY A 7 10.52 -13.04 -11.19
C GLY A 7 10.44 -11.89 -12.21
N SER A 8 9.25 -11.36 -12.48
CA SER A 8 9.04 -10.23 -13.38
C SER A 8 9.66 -8.94 -12.84
N VAL A 9 9.56 -8.70 -11.53
CA VAL A 9 10.21 -7.56 -10.86
C VAL A 9 11.73 -7.70 -10.91
N ALA A 10 12.27 -8.90 -10.64
CA ALA A 10 13.70 -9.16 -10.73
C ALA A 10 14.24 -9.05 -12.17
N GLN A 11 13.51 -9.56 -13.17
CA GLN A 11 13.89 -9.40 -14.58
C GLN A 11 13.83 -7.96 -15.06
N LEU A 12 12.87 -7.17 -14.57
CA LEU A 12 12.76 -5.75 -14.89
C LEU A 12 13.96 -4.99 -14.30
N ILE A 13 14.36 -5.32 -13.07
CA ILE A 13 15.53 -4.75 -12.39
C ILE A 13 16.84 -5.11 -13.12
N LEU A 14 16.97 -6.35 -13.60
CA LEU A 14 18.19 -6.84 -14.24
C LEU A 14 18.35 -6.42 -15.72
N ASN A 15 17.25 -6.10 -16.42
CA ASN A 15 17.27 -5.72 -17.84
C ASN A 15 17.09 -4.22 -18.10
N LEU A 16 17.10 -3.36 -17.07
CA LEU A 16 16.97 -1.91 -17.27
C LEU A 16 18.09 -1.39 -18.18
N PRO A 17 17.78 -0.98 -19.43
CA PRO A 17 18.75 -0.34 -20.30
C PRO A 17 19.02 1.07 -19.76
N THR A 18 20.29 1.44 -19.72
CA THR A 18 20.79 2.75 -19.31
C THR A 18 20.35 3.84 -20.30
N GLU A 19 19.09 4.25 -20.31
CA GLU A 19 18.62 5.32 -21.21
C GLU A 19 17.67 6.31 -20.50
N LYS A 20 18.15 7.57 -20.44
CA LYS A 20 17.49 8.85 -20.09
C LYS A 20 16.73 8.91 -18.75
N GLY A 21 17.16 9.83 -17.88
CA GLY A 21 16.63 10.05 -16.52
C GLY A 21 15.09 10.18 -16.38
N THR A 22 14.39 10.56 -17.45
CA THR A 22 12.91 10.59 -17.50
C THR A 22 12.26 9.19 -17.52
N SER A 23 12.91 8.16 -18.08
CA SER A 23 12.40 6.78 -18.03
C SER A 23 12.47 6.24 -16.60
N LEU A 24 13.57 6.50 -15.91
CA LEU A 24 13.79 6.03 -14.53
C LEU A 24 12.79 6.63 -13.53
N LEU A 25 12.43 7.91 -13.66
CA LEU A 25 11.41 8.54 -12.83
C LEU A 25 10.02 7.90 -13.08
N ARG A 26 9.70 7.63 -14.34
CA ARG A 26 8.46 6.93 -14.71
C ARG A 26 8.43 5.52 -14.15
N ASP A 27 9.52 4.78 -14.26
CA ASP A 27 9.62 3.40 -13.76
C ASP A 27 9.51 3.37 -12.22
N ALA A 28 10.15 4.31 -11.53
CA ALA A 28 10.03 4.45 -10.08
C ALA A 28 8.61 4.83 -9.65
N ALA A 29 7.94 5.73 -10.37
CA ALA A 29 6.54 6.07 -10.11
C ALA A 29 5.59 4.88 -10.34
N LEU A 30 5.86 4.06 -11.36
CA LEU A 30 5.11 2.82 -11.62
C LEU A 30 5.32 1.79 -10.51
N ILE A 31 6.55 1.61 -10.03
CA ILE A 31 6.87 0.72 -8.89
C ILE A 31 6.16 1.20 -7.63
N TRP A 32 6.22 2.51 -7.35
CA TRP A 32 5.55 3.12 -6.19
C TRP A 32 4.03 2.93 -6.24
N GLY A 33 3.40 3.22 -7.40
CA GLY A 33 1.96 3.01 -7.58
C GLY A 33 1.55 1.53 -7.46
N THR A 34 2.38 0.62 -7.97
CA THR A 34 2.14 -0.83 -7.83
C THR A 34 2.24 -1.26 -6.36
N ASN A 35 3.18 -0.70 -5.59
CA ASN A 35 3.30 -0.97 -4.16
C ASN A 35 2.00 -0.61 -3.41
N ILE A 36 1.47 0.59 -3.66
CA ILE A 36 0.19 1.04 -3.09
C ILE A 36 -0.94 0.06 -3.44
N LEU A 37 -1.06 -0.34 -4.70
CA LEU A 37 -2.11 -1.27 -5.14
C LEU A 37 -2.00 -2.65 -4.48
N VAL A 38 -0.78 -3.19 -4.36
CA VAL A 38 -0.53 -4.49 -3.72
C VAL A 38 -0.90 -4.43 -2.24
N PHE A 39 -0.49 -3.38 -1.52
CA PHE A 39 -0.85 -3.23 -0.12
C PHE A 39 -2.33 -2.97 0.11
N ALA A 40 -2.99 -2.19 -0.77
CA ALA A 40 -4.44 -2.01 -0.75
C ALA A 40 -5.18 -3.35 -0.88
N LEU A 41 -4.73 -4.22 -1.81
CA LEU A 41 -5.28 -5.57 -1.97
C LEU A 41 -5.00 -6.45 -0.76
N TRP A 42 -3.80 -6.38 -0.18
CA TRP A 42 -3.49 -7.12 1.04
C TRP A 42 -4.35 -6.68 2.22
N TYR A 43 -4.55 -5.39 2.43
CA TYR A 43 -5.44 -4.90 3.48
C TYR A 43 -6.88 -5.34 3.22
N TRP A 44 -7.34 -5.29 1.96
CA TRP A 44 -8.67 -5.74 1.56
C TRP A 44 -8.93 -7.22 1.87
N GLU A 45 -7.97 -8.09 1.54
CA GLU A 45 -8.07 -9.55 1.74
C GLU A 45 -7.89 -9.97 3.20
N ILE A 46 -7.04 -9.26 3.95
CA ILE A 46 -6.71 -9.64 5.32
C ILE A 46 -7.77 -9.15 6.30
N ASP A 47 -8.33 -7.96 6.08
CA ASP A 47 -9.32 -7.40 6.98
C ASP A 47 -10.61 -8.24 7.01
N CYS A 48 -11.11 -8.48 8.22
CA CYS A 48 -12.31 -9.29 8.48
C CYS A 48 -12.21 -10.76 8.00
N GLY A 49 -11.01 -11.27 7.75
CA GLY A 49 -10.80 -12.64 7.25
C GLY A 49 -11.29 -12.86 5.81
N GLY A 50 -11.33 -11.79 5.01
CA GLY A 50 -11.65 -11.80 3.59
C GLY A 50 -13.05 -11.27 3.24
N PRO A 51 -13.29 -10.89 1.97
CA PRO A 51 -14.51 -10.21 1.53
C PRO A 51 -15.78 -11.05 1.76
N GLN A 52 -15.68 -12.38 1.71
CA GLN A 52 -16.83 -13.27 1.92
C GLN A 52 -17.35 -13.25 3.36
N LYS A 53 -16.46 -13.17 4.37
CA LYS A 53 -16.87 -13.12 5.78
C LYS A 53 -17.42 -11.75 6.17
N ARG A 54 -17.00 -10.69 5.46
CA ARG A 54 -17.46 -9.31 5.64
C ARG A 54 -18.94 -9.12 5.32
N HIS A 55 -19.45 -9.77 4.26
CA HIS A 55 -20.86 -9.68 3.86
C HIS A 55 -21.81 -10.53 4.72
N LEU A 56 -21.33 -11.64 5.29
CA LEU A 56 -22.20 -12.61 6.00
C LEU A 56 -22.46 -12.26 7.48
N SER A 57 -21.58 -11.49 8.14
CA SER A 57 -21.60 -11.33 9.61
C SER A 57 -21.95 -9.93 10.11
N GLY A 58 -22.19 -8.98 9.19
CA GLY A 58 -22.18 -7.54 9.49
C GLY A 58 -20.74 -7.05 9.72
N HIS A 59 -20.37 -5.93 9.09
CA HIS A 59 -19.01 -5.39 9.14
C HIS A 59 -18.66 -4.92 10.56
N LYS A 60 -17.92 -5.74 11.30
CA LYS A 60 -17.31 -5.39 12.60
C LYS A 60 -15.83 -5.10 12.38
N ALA A 61 -15.32 -4.02 12.97
CA ALA A 61 -13.90 -3.69 12.93
C ALA A 61 -13.10 -4.80 13.65
N ILE A 62 -12.41 -5.65 12.88
CA ILE A 62 -11.59 -6.76 13.41
C ILE A 62 -10.11 -6.45 13.26
N ASP A 63 -9.63 -6.13 12.05
CA ASP A 63 -8.21 -5.86 11.78
C ASP A 63 -7.92 -4.37 11.61
N PHE A 64 -8.80 -3.64 10.93
CA PHE A 64 -8.76 -2.18 10.81
C PHE A 64 -10.06 -1.55 11.32
N MET A 65 -9.92 -0.49 12.11
CA MET A 65 -11.04 0.35 12.54
C MET A 65 -10.99 1.66 11.80
N PHE A 66 -11.88 1.82 10.82
CA PHE A 66 -12.10 3.08 10.13
C PHE A 66 -12.89 4.06 11.03
N PRO A 67 -12.73 5.38 10.86
CA PRO A 67 -13.38 6.37 11.71
C PRO A 67 -14.91 6.29 11.66
N GLN A 68 -15.48 5.88 10.53
CA GLN A 68 -16.93 5.62 10.37
C GLN A 68 -17.45 4.49 11.26
N GLN A 69 -16.56 3.65 11.81
CA GLN A 69 -16.88 2.55 12.71
C GLN A 69 -16.63 2.89 14.19
N ALA A 70 -16.05 4.05 14.50
CA ALA A 70 -15.67 4.43 15.86
C ALA A 70 -16.87 4.51 16.81
N ASP A 71 -18.04 4.95 16.31
CA ASP A 71 -19.29 5.05 17.08
C ASP A 71 -20.08 3.72 17.14
N GLY A 72 -19.43 2.58 16.91
CA GLY A 72 -20.07 1.26 16.93
C GLY A 72 -20.82 0.90 15.63
N ASN A 73 -20.48 1.56 14.53
CA ASN A 73 -21.06 1.34 13.19
C ASN A 73 -22.60 1.47 13.14
N THR A 74 -23.13 2.54 13.74
CA THR A 74 -24.59 2.84 13.83
C THR A 74 -25.27 3.01 12.48
N THR A 75 -24.51 3.35 11.44
CA THR A 75 -24.98 3.56 10.07
C THR A 75 -24.95 2.31 9.21
N GLY A 76 -24.40 1.19 9.71
CA GLY A 76 -24.22 -0.04 8.93
C GLY A 76 -23.20 0.10 7.80
N TRP A 77 -22.26 1.03 7.92
CA TRP A 77 -21.20 1.27 6.94
C TRP A 77 -20.30 0.04 6.77
N VAL A 78 -19.87 -0.19 5.53
CA VAL A 78 -18.99 -1.30 5.14
C VAL A 78 -17.80 -0.72 4.39
N ALA A 79 -16.60 -1.14 4.78
CA ALA A 79 -15.39 -0.73 4.08
C ALA A 79 -15.33 -1.37 2.68
N HIS A 80 -15.17 -0.53 1.67
CA HIS A 80 -15.00 -0.88 0.26
C HIS A 80 -13.53 -0.79 -0.15
N PHE A 81 -13.17 -1.38 -1.28
CA PHE A 81 -11.78 -1.45 -1.73
C PHE A 81 -11.10 -0.07 -1.79
N VAL A 82 -11.87 0.95 -2.17
CA VAL A 82 -11.39 2.34 -2.22
C VAL A 82 -10.94 2.86 -0.85
N ASP A 83 -11.55 2.42 0.25
CA ASP A 83 -11.14 2.81 1.60
C ASP A 83 -9.77 2.23 1.98
N TYR A 84 -9.46 1.01 1.53
CA TYR A 84 -8.16 0.39 1.72
C TYR A 84 -7.11 0.91 0.74
N LEU A 85 -7.52 1.30 -0.47
CA LEU A 85 -6.66 2.02 -1.41
C LEU A 85 -6.27 3.37 -0.85
N PHE A 86 -7.22 4.09 -0.25
CA PHE A 86 -6.96 5.34 0.45
C PHE A 86 -6.00 5.11 1.61
N LEU A 87 -6.24 4.09 2.45
CA LEU A 87 -5.35 3.73 3.55
C LEU A 87 -3.92 3.41 3.10
N ALA A 88 -3.74 2.62 2.04
CA ALA A 88 -2.43 2.30 1.49
C ALA A 88 -1.77 3.52 0.82
N PHE A 89 -2.54 4.38 0.17
CA PHE A 89 -2.01 5.61 -0.42
C PHE A 89 -1.52 6.58 0.66
N THR A 90 -2.28 6.76 1.73
CA THR A 90 -1.91 7.67 2.82
C THR A 90 -0.78 7.10 3.69
N GLY A 91 -0.72 5.78 3.85
CA GLY A 91 0.43 5.06 4.43
C GLY A 91 1.72 5.29 3.63
N ALA A 92 1.66 5.08 2.31
CA ALA A 92 2.81 5.17 1.42
C ALA A 92 3.34 6.59 1.26
N THR A 93 2.46 7.59 1.36
CA THR A 93 2.82 9.00 1.29
C THR A 93 3.24 9.58 2.64
N ALA A 94 2.99 8.87 3.75
CA ALA A 94 3.12 9.37 5.11
C ALA A 94 2.32 10.67 5.40
N PHE A 95 1.40 11.04 4.50
CA PHE A 95 0.53 12.21 4.61
C PHE A 95 -0.92 11.75 4.87
N SER A 96 -1.15 11.17 6.04
CA SER A 96 -2.48 10.69 6.46
C SER A 96 -3.05 11.52 7.61
N PRO A 97 -4.35 11.84 7.62
CA PRO A 97 -5.11 11.94 8.86
C PRO A 97 -5.03 10.56 9.52
N ALA A 98 -4.49 10.46 10.74
CA ALA A 98 -4.24 9.17 11.39
C ALA A 98 -5.53 8.58 11.98
N ASP A 99 -6.53 8.36 11.12
CA ASP A 99 -7.90 8.10 11.55
C ASP A 99 -8.28 6.61 11.50
N THR A 100 -7.45 5.77 10.85
CA THR A 100 -7.66 4.31 10.80
C THR A 100 -6.74 3.60 11.77
N TYR A 101 -7.32 2.90 12.75
CA TYR A 101 -6.56 2.21 13.78
C TYR A 101 -6.33 0.73 13.42
N PRO A 102 -5.08 0.25 13.36
CA PRO A 102 -4.78 -1.17 13.21
C PRO A 102 -5.00 -1.91 14.54
N LEU A 103 -6.04 -2.73 14.60
CA LEU A 103 -6.45 -3.47 15.81
C LEU A 103 -5.62 -4.74 16.02
N THR A 104 -5.25 -5.45 14.94
CA THR A 104 -4.48 -6.71 15.05
C THR A 104 -2.99 -6.53 14.85
N ARG A 105 -2.20 -7.45 15.44
CA ARG A 105 -0.73 -7.47 15.26
C ARG A 105 -0.32 -7.62 13.80
N ARG A 106 -1.11 -8.33 13.00
CA ARG A 106 -0.87 -8.53 11.57
C ARG A 106 -1.04 -7.22 10.79
N ALA A 107 -2.13 -6.49 11.04
CA ALA A 107 -2.37 -5.16 10.47
C ALA A 107 -1.21 -4.20 10.79
N LYS A 108 -0.76 -4.17 12.06
CA LYS A 108 0.40 -3.35 12.47
C LYS A 108 1.67 -3.70 11.69
N MET A 109 2.00 -4.99 11.59
CA MET A 109 3.19 -5.42 10.83
C MET A 109 3.11 -5.06 9.36
N LEU A 110 1.94 -5.20 8.72
CA LEU A 110 1.76 -4.85 7.31
C LEU A 110 1.91 -3.36 7.08
N MET A 111 1.34 -2.51 7.94
CA MET A 111 1.53 -1.06 7.87
C MET A 111 3.00 -0.67 8.07
N MET A 112 3.73 -1.36 8.96
CA MET A 112 5.17 -1.11 9.13
C MET A 112 5.98 -1.48 7.87
N ILE A 113 5.68 -2.62 7.24
CA ILE A 113 6.37 -3.07 6.01
C ILE A 113 6.06 -2.12 4.86
N GLU A 114 4.81 -1.71 4.72
CA GLU A 114 4.34 -0.78 3.69
C GLU A 114 5.03 0.58 3.80
N ALA A 115 5.12 1.14 5.01
CA ALA A 115 5.85 2.38 5.29
C ALA A 115 7.36 2.24 4.99
N LEU A 116 8.01 1.14 5.38
CA LEU A 116 9.43 0.90 5.12
C LEU A 116 9.74 0.80 3.62
N LEU A 117 8.92 0.07 2.87
CA LEU A 117 9.08 -0.07 1.42
C LEU A 117 8.85 1.28 0.72
N SER A 118 7.82 2.02 1.11
CA SER A 118 7.53 3.34 0.54
C SER A 118 8.64 4.34 0.82
N MET A 119 9.17 4.35 2.05
CA MET A 119 10.34 5.16 2.41
C MET A 119 11.57 4.81 1.57
N MET A 120 11.82 3.52 1.35
CA MET A 120 12.95 3.08 0.52
C MET A 120 12.80 3.53 -0.93
N VAL A 121 11.59 3.45 -1.50
CA VAL A 121 11.31 3.95 -2.86
C VAL A 121 11.53 5.46 -2.96
N ILE A 122 11.05 6.24 -1.99
CA ILE A 122 11.23 7.71 -1.94
C ILE A 122 12.71 8.07 -1.82
N LEU A 123 13.46 7.40 -0.94
CA LEU A 123 14.90 7.63 -0.75
C LEU A 123 15.70 7.31 -2.02
N LEU A 124 15.39 6.19 -2.69
CA LEU A 124 16.02 5.83 -3.95
C LEU A 124 15.72 6.85 -5.04
N LEU A 125 14.46 7.33 -5.12
CA LEU A 125 14.06 8.37 -6.05
C LEU A 125 14.82 9.68 -5.80
N ALA A 126 14.93 10.11 -4.54
CA ALA A 126 15.66 11.31 -4.15
C ALA A 126 17.16 11.21 -4.45
N ALA A 127 17.80 10.09 -4.09
CA ALA A 127 19.20 9.84 -4.40
C ALA A 127 19.48 9.87 -5.92
N ARG A 128 18.55 9.33 -6.72
CA ARG A 128 18.64 9.37 -8.18
C ARG A 128 18.43 10.76 -8.76
N ALA A 129 17.48 11.52 -8.24
CA ALA A 129 17.27 12.91 -8.66
C ALA A 129 18.54 13.74 -8.44
N VAL A 130 19.17 13.64 -7.27
CA VAL A 130 20.44 14.32 -6.97
C VAL A 130 21.54 13.89 -7.93
N ASN A 131 21.65 12.61 -8.27
CA ASN A 131 22.66 12.12 -9.21
C ASN A 131 22.47 12.64 -10.66
N ILE A 132 21.23 12.97 -11.06
CA ILE A 132 20.93 13.48 -12.41
C ILE A 132 21.12 15.00 -12.48
N TYR A 133 20.73 15.75 -11.44
CA TYR A 133 20.84 17.21 -11.41
C TYR A 133 22.17 17.73 -10.83
N GLY A 134 22.98 16.87 -10.24
CA GLY A 134 24.32 17.18 -9.73
C GLY A 134 25.46 17.03 -10.74
N GLN A 135 25.13 16.73 -12.02
CA GLN A 135 26.04 16.78 -13.17
C GLN A 135 25.75 18.03 -14.01
#